data_AF-F2BDD8-F1
#
_entry.id   AF-F2BDD8-F1
#
_cell.length_a   1.000
_cell.length_b   1.000
_cell.length_c   1.000
_cell.angle_alpha   90.00
_cell.angle_beta   90.00
_cell.angle_gamma   90.00
#
_symmetry.space_group_name_H-M   'P 1'
#
loop_
_entity.id
_entity.type
_entity.pdbx_description
1 polymer ?
#
loop_
_entity_poly.entity_id
_entity_poly.type
_entity_poly.pdbx_seq_one_letter_code
_entity_poly.pdbx_strand_id
1 'polypeptide(L)'
;MICLSNFFTKPDSFEKQSDDVYLLANKGAGRQTMPDVVFRFDHASCAAMMEINAHPPPVKDDLLKLFAEIKKHTRLTIRDEDGEISNWCM
;
A
#
# COMPACT_ATOMS: atom_id res chain seq x y z
N MET A 1 -14.81 -14.06 -1.88
CA MET A 1 -13.39 -13.78 -2.17
C MET A 1 -13.24 -12.27 -2.21
N ILE A 2 -12.60 -11.66 -1.21
CA ILE A 2 -12.38 -10.21 -1.18
C ILE A 2 -11.13 -9.93 -2.00
N CYS A 3 -11.28 -9.18 -3.09
CA CYS A 3 -10.16 -8.79 -3.94
C CYS A 3 -9.41 -7.64 -3.25
N LEU A 4 -8.07 -7.69 -3.20
CA LEU A 4 -7.24 -6.69 -2.49
C LEU A 4 -7.53 -5.26 -2.99
N SER A 5 -7.91 -5.13 -4.26
CA SER A 5 -8.38 -3.92 -4.93
C SER A 5 -9.50 -3.18 -4.18
N ASN A 6 -10.40 -3.91 -3.49
CA ASN A 6 -11.51 -3.32 -2.73
C ASN A 6 -11.06 -2.62 -1.43
N PHE A 7 -9.81 -2.82 -0.97
CA PHE A 7 -9.26 -2.07 0.16
C PHE A 7 -8.79 -0.68 -0.25
N PHE A 8 -8.37 -0.52 -1.51
CA PHE A 8 -7.90 0.75 -2.05
C PHE A 8 -9.03 1.70 -2.45
N THR A 9 -10.29 1.22 -2.51
CA THR A 9 -11.46 2.03 -2.85
C THR A 9 -12.05 2.83 -1.68
N LYS A 10 -11.51 2.67 -0.47
CA LYS A 10 -12.01 3.33 0.75
C LYS A 10 -11.27 4.59 1.22
N PRO A 11 -9.97 4.82 0.97
CA PRO A 11 -9.30 5.95 1.60
C PRO A 11 -9.13 7.14 0.64
N ASP A 12 -9.40 8.34 1.12
CA ASP A 12 -9.31 9.61 0.37
C ASP A 12 -7.90 9.90 -0.21
N SER A 13 -6.88 9.18 0.27
CA SER A 13 -5.47 9.37 -0.08
C SER A 13 -4.98 8.50 -1.26
N PHE A 14 -5.72 7.45 -1.64
CA PHE A 14 -5.28 6.54 -2.70
C PHE A 14 -5.79 7.01 -4.06
N GLU A 15 -4.89 7.08 -5.02
CA GLU A 15 -5.20 7.34 -6.41
C GLU A 15 -4.94 6.06 -7.20
N LYS A 16 -6.01 5.46 -7.74
CA LYS A 16 -5.89 4.34 -8.66
C LYS A 16 -5.33 4.86 -9.99
N GLN A 17 -4.15 4.41 -10.39
CA GLN A 17 -3.58 4.79 -11.69
C GLN A 17 -3.96 3.81 -12.80
N SER A 18 -4.03 2.51 -12.47
CA SER A 18 -4.45 1.44 -13.38
C SER A 18 -5.05 0.27 -12.61
N ASP A 19 -5.47 -0.79 -13.29
CA ASP A 19 -6.03 -1.99 -12.64
C ASP A 19 -5.03 -2.71 -11.74
N ASP A 20 -3.74 -2.65 -12.09
CA ASP A 20 -2.67 -3.36 -11.38
C ASP A 20 -1.79 -2.43 -10.52
N VAL A 21 -1.93 -1.10 -10.66
CA VAL A 21 -1.09 -0.12 -9.96
C VAL A 21 -1.93 0.90 -9.20
N TYR A 22 -1.70 0.96 -7.88
CA TYR A 22 -2.33 1.92 -6.99
C TYR A 22 -1.26 2.82 -6.38
N LEU A 23 -1.54 4.12 -6.35
CA LEU A 23 -0.63 5.12 -5.81
C LEU A 23 -1.21 5.70 -4.52
N LEU A 24 -0.33 5.96 -3.56
CA LEU A 24 -0.64 6.79 -2.41
C LEU A 24 0.18 8.07 -2.54
N ALA A 25 -0.50 9.20 -2.50
CA ALA A 25 0.14 10.50 -2.45
C ALA A 25 -0.56 11.35 -1.40
N ASN A 26 0.23 12.03 -0.58
CA ASN A 26 -0.24 13.01 0.37
C ASN A 26 -0.75 14.24 -0.40
N LYS A 27 -2.06 14.31 -0.62
CA LYS A 27 -2.72 15.41 -1.34
C LYS A 27 -2.49 16.80 -0.71
N GLY A 28 -2.04 16.87 0.54
CA GLY A 28 -1.68 18.12 1.21
C GLY A 28 -0.30 18.68 0.88
N ALA A 29 0.59 17.90 0.24
CA ALA A 29 2.00 18.26 0.03
C ALA A 29 2.29 19.06 -1.26
N GLY A 30 1.27 19.36 -2.07
CA GLY A 30 1.46 19.94 -3.41
C GLY A 30 1.87 18.89 -4.44
N ARG A 31 2.28 19.34 -5.64
CA ARG A 31 2.61 18.44 -6.76
C ARG A 31 3.96 17.76 -6.50
N GLN A 32 3.93 16.49 -6.09
CA GLN A 32 5.14 15.68 -5.93
C GLN A 32 5.57 15.07 -7.28
N THR A 33 6.88 15.00 -7.52
CA THR A 33 7.46 14.37 -8.71
C THR A 33 7.36 12.84 -8.68
N MET A 34 7.23 12.26 -7.49
CA MET A 34 7.17 10.82 -7.25
C MET A 34 6.11 10.55 -6.16
N PRO A 35 5.26 9.52 -6.32
CA PRO A 35 4.24 9.18 -5.32
C PRO A 35 4.89 8.67 -4.03
N ASP A 36 4.27 8.95 -2.88
CA ASP A 36 4.76 8.54 -1.57
C ASP A 36 4.83 7.00 -1.45
N VAL A 37 3.82 6.29 -1.97
CA VAL A 37 3.80 4.81 -2.04
C VAL A 37 3.25 4.33 -3.38
N VAL A 38 3.86 3.28 -3.93
CA VAL A 38 3.38 2.57 -5.12
C VAL A 38 3.04 1.13 -4.74
N PHE A 39 1.83 0.69 -5.05
CA PHE A 39 1.43 -0.70 -4.98
C PHE A 39 1.33 -1.28 -6.38
N ARG A 40 1.91 -2.46 -6.60
CA ARG A 40 1.84 -3.20 -7.85
C ARG A 40 1.30 -4.60 -7.58
N PHE A 41 0.25 -4.97 -8.28
CA PHE A 41 -0.39 -6.27 -8.16
C PHE A 41 0.04 -7.17 -9.31
N ASP A 42 0.60 -8.33 -8.97
CA ASP A 42 0.80 -9.40 -9.92
C ASP A 42 -0.33 -10.43 -9.73
N HIS A 43 -1.32 -10.35 -10.62
CA HIS A 43 -2.45 -11.27 -10.62
C HIS A 43 -2.09 -12.71 -10.97
N ALA A 44 -0.99 -12.94 -11.70
CA ALA A 44 -0.57 -14.28 -12.09
C ALA A 44 0.04 -15.05 -10.91
N SER A 45 0.81 -14.35 -10.06
CA SER A 45 1.41 -14.93 -8.85
C SER A 45 0.59 -14.68 -7.57
N CYS A 46 -0.52 -13.93 -7.66
CA CYS A 46 -1.27 -13.44 -6.51
C CYS A 46 -0.38 -12.70 -5.49
N ALA A 47 0.63 -11.97 -6.00
CA ALA A 47 1.55 -11.19 -5.19
C ALA A 47 1.23 -9.69 -5.27
N ALA A 48 1.58 -8.96 -4.21
CA ALA A 48 1.55 -7.50 -4.21
C ALA A 48 2.92 -6.99 -3.78
N MET A 49 3.49 -6.09 -4.56
CA MET A 49 4.69 -5.34 -4.22
C MET A 49 4.30 -3.94 -3.76
N MET A 50 4.97 -3.45 -2.73
CA MET A 50 4.77 -2.11 -2.19
C MET A 50 6.13 -1.41 -2.12
N GLU A 51 6.22 -0.24 -2.76
CA GLU A 51 7.41 0.59 -2.82
C GLU A 51 7.10 1.88 -2.06
N ILE A 52 7.81 2.14 -0.94
CA ILE A 52 7.60 3.32 -0.10
C ILE A 52 8.72 4.32 -0.40
N ASN A 53 8.41 5.36 -1.16
CA ASN A 53 9.33 6.45 -1.45
C ASN A 53 9.40 7.46 -0.30
N ALA A 54 8.26 7.70 0.35
CA ALA A 54 8.14 8.55 1.53
C ALA A 54 6.95 8.10 2.39
N HIS A 55 7.05 8.27 3.71
CA HIS A 55 5.97 7.93 4.63
C HIS A 55 5.67 9.07 5.62
N PRO A 56 5.22 10.25 5.16
CA PRO A 56 4.76 11.29 6.08
C PRO A 56 3.65 10.75 7.00
N PRO A 57 3.41 11.35 8.18
CA PRO A 57 2.49 10.79 9.17
C PRO A 57 1.11 10.36 8.62
N PRO A 58 0.44 11.14 7.72
CA PRO A 58 -0.84 10.73 7.14
C PRO A 58 -0.75 9.46 6.30
N VAL A 59 0.32 9.32 5.50
CA VAL A 59 0.60 8.14 4.68
C VAL A 59 0.86 6.92 5.56
N LYS A 60 1.65 7.09 6.63
CA LYS A 60 1.93 6.02 7.57
C LYS A 60 0.63 5.51 8.22
N ASP A 61 -0.26 6.41 8.63
CA ASP A 61 -1.53 6.03 9.25
C ASP A 61 -2.44 5.25 8.29
N ASP A 62 -2.49 5.66 7.02
CA ASP A 62 -3.27 4.96 5.99
C ASP A 62 -2.70 3.58 5.68
N LEU A 63 -1.37 3.44 5.61
CA LEU A 63 -0.71 2.14 5.47
C LEU A 63 -1.02 1.20 6.65
N LEU A 64 -0.95 1.71 7.90
CA LEU A 64 -1.27 0.91 9.09
C LEU A 64 -2.72 0.44 9.08
N LYS A 65 -3.68 1.30 8.68
CA LYS A 65 -5.09 0.91 8.53
C LYS A 65 -5.27 -0.16 7.46
N LEU A 66 -4.59 -0.03 6.31
CA LEU A 66 -4.60 -1.02 5.25
C LEU A 66 -4.09 -2.37 5.75
N PHE A 67 -2.93 -2.40 6.42
CA PHE A 67 -2.36 -3.62 6.97
C PHE A 67 -3.24 -4.27 8.03
N ALA A 68 -3.82 -3.46 8.94
CA ALA A 68 -4.75 -3.93 9.95
C ALA A 68 -6.00 -4.57 9.33
N GLU A 69 -6.52 -3.99 8.25
CA GLU A 69 -7.66 -4.54 7.55
C GLU A 69 -7.31 -5.83 6.81
N ILE A 70 -6.18 -5.90 6.09
CA ILE A 70 -5.71 -7.13 5.43
C ILE A 70 -5.56 -8.27 6.45
N LYS A 71 -4.99 -7.98 7.63
CA LYS A 71 -4.81 -8.95 8.72
C LYS A 71 -6.11 -9.57 9.22
N LYS A 72 -7.27 -8.93 9.05
CA LYS A 72 -8.57 -9.52 9.40
C LYS A 72 -8.97 -10.67 8.47
N HIS A 73 -8.45 -10.68 7.25
CA HIS A 73 -8.85 -11.61 6.20
C HIS A 73 -7.76 -12.64 5.87
N THR A 74 -6.49 -12.35 6.16
CA THR A 74 -5.36 -13.23 5.85
C THR A 74 -4.14 -12.95 6.72
N ARG A 75 -3.15 -13.83 6.70
CA ARG A 75 -1.84 -13.59 7.31
C ARG A 75 -1.04 -12.62 6.43
N LEU A 76 -0.60 -11.51 7.01
CA LEU A 76 0.24 -10.52 6.35
C LEU A 76 1.71 -10.68 6.78
N THR A 77 2.61 -10.80 5.81
CA THR A 77 4.06 -10.76 6.03
C THR A 77 4.62 -9.68 5.13
N ILE A 78 5.30 -8.69 5.72
CA ILE A 78 5.99 -7.63 4.99
C ILE A 78 7.48 -7.94 5.04
N ARG A 79 8.12 -7.92 3.88
CA ARG A 79 9.58 -8.03 3.75
C ARG A 79 10.12 -6.74 3.17
N ASP A 80 11.30 -6.33 3.62
CA ASP A 80 12.02 -5.21 3.02
C ASP A 80 12.77 -5.63 1.74
N GLU A 81 13.58 -4.73 1.20
CA GLU A 81 14.34 -4.91 -0.05
C GLU A 81 15.35 -6.06 0.04
N ASP A 82 15.85 -6.35 1.25
CA ASP A 82 16.79 -7.45 1.50
C ASP A 82 16.06 -8.78 1.75
N GLY A 83 14.73 -8.78 1.78
CA GLY A 83 13.90 -9.94 2.04
C GLY A 83 13.70 -10.25 3.52
N GLU A 84 14.21 -9.40 4.41
CA GLU A 84 14.06 -9.54 5.86
C GLU A 84 12.67 -9.13 6.32
N ILE A 85 12.18 -9.74 7.40
CA ILE A 85 10.84 -9.45 7.92
C ILE A 85 10.83 -8.03 8.50
N SER A 86 9.92 -7.21 7.98
CA SER A 86 9.83 -5.81 8.38
C SER A 86 8.90 -5.59 9.58
N ASN A 87 9.29 -4.66 10.46
CA ASN A 87 8.55 -4.34 11.69
C ASN A 87 7.30 -3.47 11.49
N TRP A 88 6.94 -3.15 10.24
CA TRP A 88 5.71 -2.40 9.91
C TRP A 88 4.42 -3.10 10.37
N CYS A 89 4.50 -4.39 10.66
CA CYS A 89 3.38 -5.23 11.08
C CYS A 89 3.48 -5.71 12.54
N MET A 90 4.40 -5.21 13.37
CA MET A 90 4.41 -5.54 14.79
C MET A 90 3.37 -4.73 15.58
#